data_AF-A0A4D4LJ38-F1
#
_entry.id   AF-A0A4D4LJ38-F1
#
_cell.length_a   1.000
_cell.length_b   1.000
_cell.length_c   1.000
_cell.angle_alpha   90.00
_cell.angle_beta   90.00
_cell.angle_gamma   90.00
#
_symmetry.space_group_name_H-M   'P 1'
#
loop_
_entity.id
_entity.type
_entity.pdbx_description
1 polymer ?
#
loop_
_entity_poly.entity_id
_entity_poly.type
_entity_poly.pdbx_seq_one_letter_code
_entity_poly.pdbx_strand_id
1 'polypeptide(L)'
;MKLNGQGFEKSEGLPPGAYFRALAEHREGVRVYSALEVGEASQEEWNHVIGGILGIDPTDLMRRALANLRPEPQIVAAAERARAAGIKIAMHRRSWCQPSLLCAD
;
A
#
# COMPACT_ATOMS: atom_id res chain seq x y z
N MET A 1 9.93 -0.74 -0.87
CA MET A 1 8.78 -0.56 -1.79
C MET A 1 9.06 -1.02 -3.23
N LYS A 2 10.20 -0.66 -3.86
CA LYS A 2 10.50 -1.04 -5.25
C LYS A 2 10.40 -2.55 -5.53
N LEU A 3 11.00 -3.38 -4.68
CA LEU A 3 10.96 -4.84 -4.82
C LEU A 3 9.55 -5.41 -4.66
N ASN A 4 8.73 -4.83 -3.77
CA ASN A 4 7.33 -5.22 -3.61
C ASN A 4 6.53 -4.96 -4.90
N GLY A 5 6.64 -3.75 -5.46
CA GLY A 5 5.94 -3.39 -6.71
C GLY A 5 6.37 -4.24 -7.90
N GLN A 6 7.67 -4.54 -8.04
CA GLN A 6 8.17 -5.45 -9.08
C GLN A 6 7.64 -6.88 -8.91
N GLY A 7 7.54 -7.37 -7.68
CA GLY A 7 6.95 -8.68 -7.37
C GLY A 7 5.47 -8.74 -7.75
N PHE A 8 4.72 -7.69 -7.43
CA PHE A 8 3.31 -7.55 -7.79
C PHE A 8 3.11 -7.45 -9.32
N GLU A 9 3.88 -6.61 -10.01
CA GLU A 9 3.82 -6.50 -11.47
C GLU A 9 4.02 -7.86 -12.14
N LYS A 10 5.01 -8.63 -11.66
CA LYS A 10 5.27 -9.98 -12.15
C LYS A 10 4.11 -10.95 -11.87
N SER A 11 3.50 -10.90 -10.68
CA SER A 11 2.39 -11.81 -10.34
C SER A 11 1.11 -11.54 -11.13
N GLU A 12 0.89 -10.29 -11.54
CA GLU A 12 -0.28 -9.87 -12.33
C GLU A 12 -0.02 -9.86 -13.85
N GLY A 13 1.20 -10.20 -14.30
CA GLY A 13 1.56 -10.16 -15.72
C GLY A 13 1.68 -8.74 -16.31
N LEU A 14 1.92 -7.73 -15.46
CA LEU A 14 2.03 -6.34 -15.86
C LEU A 14 3.41 -6.00 -16.45
N PRO A 15 3.49 -5.04 -17.39
CA PRO A 15 4.76 -4.51 -17.86
C PRO A 15 5.57 -3.89 -16.71
N PRO A 16 6.91 -4.01 -16.72
CA PRO A 16 7.75 -3.38 -15.70
C PRO A 16 7.47 -1.88 -15.51
N GLY A 17 7.31 -1.48 -14.26
CA GLY A 17 7.00 -0.12 -13.84
C GLY A 17 5.56 0.33 -14.07
N ALA A 18 4.67 -0.50 -14.62
CA ALA A 18 3.27 -0.14 -14.81
C ALA A 18 2.59 0.26 -13.49
N TYR A 19 2.86 -0.46 -12.41
CA TYR A 19 2.29 -0.18 -11.09
C TYR A 19 2.75 1.18 -10.55
N PHE A 20 4.05 1.47 -10.68
CA PHE A 20 4.59 2.76 -10.22
C PHE A 20 4.09 3.94 -11.06
N ARG A 21 4.00 3.79 -12.38
CA ARG A 21 3.43 4.83 -13.24
C ARG A 21 1.95 5.08 -12.93
N ALA A 22 1.18 4.02 -12.66
CA ALA A 22 -0.21 4.17 -12.24
C ALA A 22 -0.34 5.02 -10.96
N LEU A 23 0.52 4.80 -9.96
CA LEU A 23 0.44 5.53 -8.69
C LEU A 23 1.07 6.93 -8.70
N ALA A 24 2.17 7.11 -9.44
CA ALA A 24 3.00 8.31 -9.34
C ALA A 24 2.88 9.27 -10.53
N GLU A 25 2.42 8.79 -11.69
CA GLU A 25 2.40 9.57 -12.94
C GLU A 25 0.99 9.72 -13.51
N HIS A 26 0.14 8.69 -13.40
CA HIS A 26 -1.22 8.76 -13.92
C HIS A 26 -2.08 9.72 -13.08
N ARG A 27 -2.69 10.72 -13.76
CA ARG A 27 -3.44 11.82 -13.11
C ARG A 27 -4.46 11.31 -12.10
N GLU A 28 -5.19 10.25 -12.42
CA GLU A 28 -6.20 9.65 -11.53
C GLU A 28 -5.61 8.83 -10.40
N GLY A 29 -4.51 8.12 -10.65
CA GLY A 29 -3.86 7.31 -9.63
C GLY A 29 -3.22 8.18 -8.55
N VAL A 30 -2.55 9.27 -8.95
CA VAL A 30 -2.03 10.28 -8.02
C VAL A 30 -3.15 10.88 -7.17
N ARG A 31 -4.30 11.22 -7.79
CA ARG A 31 -5.45 11.78 -7.07
C ARG A 31 -6.02 10.80 -6.04
N VAL A 32 -6.37 9.59 -6.47
CA VAL A 32 -7.01 8.61 -5.58
C VAL A 32 -6.07 8.16 -4.47
N TYR A 33 -4.76 8.04 -4.74
CA TYR A 33 -3.79 7.70 -3.73
C TYR A 33 -3.62 8.83 -2.70
N SER A 34 -3.60 10.09 -3.15
CA SER A 34 -3.52 11.24 -2.24
C SER A 34 -4.76 11.36 -1.34
N ALA A 35 -5.96 11.16 -1.91
CA ALA A 35 -7.22 11.15 -1.16
C ALA A 35 -7.29 9.98 -0.18
N LEU A 36 -6.79 8.80 -0.58
CA LEU A 36 -6.68 7.63 0.29
C LEU A 36 -5.82 7.99 1.51
N GLU A 37 -4.64 8.58 1.35
CA GLU A 37 -3.71 8.91 2.45
C GLU A 37 -4.25 9.88 3.51
N VAL A 38 -5.35 10.57 3.23
CA VAL A 38 -6.04 11.47 4.19
C VAL A 38 -7.43 10.97 4.60
N GLY A 39 -7.86 9.80 4.11
CA GLY A 39 -9.16 9.21 4.41
C GLY A 39 -10.33 9.81 3.63
N GLU A 40 -10.07 10.57 2.56
CA GLU A 40 -11.07 11.11 1.65
C GLU A 40 -11.47 10.11 0.55
N ALA A 41 -10.69 9.05 0.36
CA ALA A 41 -11.04 7.91 -0.47
C ALA A 41 -10.90 6.60 0.33
N SER A 42 -11.74 5.63 0.00
CA SER A 42 -11.71 4.27 0.53
C SER A 42 -10.71 3.39 -0.23
N GLN A 43 -10.35 2.26 0.37
CA GLN A 43 -9.57 1.22 -0.31
C GLN A 43 -10.32 0.64 -1.52
N GLU A 44 -11.65 0.57 -1.48
CA GLU A 44 -12.46 0.09 -2.60
C GLU A 44 -12.39 1.04 -3.81
N GLU A 45 -12.51 2.35 -3.58
CA GLU A 45 -12.33 3.35 -4.63
C GLU A 45 -10.91 3.31 -5.21
N TRP A 46 -9.90 3.17 -4.33
CA TRP A 46 -8.52 2.99 -4.78
C TRP A 46 -8.36 1.73 -5.65
N ASN A 47 -8.93 0.61 -5.22
CA ASN A 47 -8.88 -0.65 -5.96
C ASN A 47 -9.50 -0.52 -7.35
N HIS A 48 -10.68 0.11 -7.45
CA HIS A 48 -11.36 0.33 -8.73
C HIS A 48 -10.57 1.24 -9.67
N VAL A 49 -10.08 2.37 -9.18
CA VAL A 49 -9.32 3.33 -10.02
C VAL A 49 -8.01 2.72 -10.48
N ILE A 50 -7.22 2.13 -9.58
CA ILE A 50 -5.92 1.56 -9.94
C ILE A 50 -6.08 0.30 -10.80
N GLY A 51 -7.07 -0.56 -10.51
CA GLY A 51 -7.38 -1.73 -11.33
C GLY A 51 -7.76 -1.33 -12.76
N GLY A 52 -8.57 -0.28 -12.91
CA GLY A 52 -8.92 0.28 -14.22
C GLY A 52 -7.73 0.83 -15.00
N ILE A 53 -6.82 1.57 -14.34
CA ILE A 53 -5.60 2.10 -14.97
C ILE A 53 -4.68 0.96 -15.45
N LEU A 54 -4.58 -0.11 -14.66
CA LEU A 54 -3.72 -1.26 -14.94
C LEU A 54 -4.37 -2.29 -15.87
N GLY A 55 -5.68 -2.23 -16.08
CA GLY A 55 -6.43 -3.19 -16.88
C GLY A 55 -6.56 -4.58 -16.22
N ILE A 56 -6.62 -4.64 -14.88
CA ILE A 56 -6.72 -5.89 -14.11
C ILE A 56 -7.93 -5.87 -13.18
N ASP A 57 -8.33 -7.04 -12.68
CA ASP A 57 -9.41 -7.19 -11.70
C ASP A 57 -9.14 -6.29 -10.46
N PRO A 58 -10.06 -5.40 -10.04
CA PRO A 58 -9.88 -4.57 -8.86
C PRO A 58 -10.06 -5.31 -7.54
N THR A 59 -10.58 -6.54 -7.55
CA THR A 59 -10.87 -7.31 -6.33
C THR A 59 -9.60 -7.52 -5.49
N ASP A 60 -9.66 -7.16 -4.20
CA ASP A 60 -8.54 -7.25 -3.25
C ASP A 60 -7.21 -6.67 -3.76
N LEU A 61 -7.26 -5.68 -4.66
CA LEU A 61 -6.07 -5.19 -5.37
C LEU A 61 -5.01 -4.67 -4.40
N MET A 62 -5.37 -3.86 -3.40
CA MET A 62 -4.40 -3.34 -2.42
C MET A 62 -3.72 -4.47 -1.62
N ARG A 63 -4.46 -5.51 -1.25
CA ARG A 63 -3.91 -6.68 -0.56
C ARG A 63 -2.88 -7.40 -1.44
N ARG A 64 -3.21 -7.63 -2.71
CA ARG A 64 -2.29 -8.26 -3.67
C ARG A 64 -1.06 -7.39 -3.93
N ALA A 65 -1.27 -6.08 -4.12
CA ALA A 65 -0.21 -5.11 -4.37
C ALA A 65 0.79 -4.98 -3.22
N LEU A 66 0.36 -5.20 -1.97
CA LEU A 66 1.21 -5.10 -0.77
C LEU A 66 1.65 -6.46 -0.20
N ALA A 67 1.34 -7.58 -0.88
CA ALA A 67 1.56 -8.93 -0.35
C ALA A 67 3.04 -9.24 -0.04
N ASN A 68 3.97 -8.59 -0.73
CA ASN A 68 5.42 -8.78 -0.54
C ASN A 68 6.03 -7.72 0.38
N LEU A 69 5.23 -6.82 0.96
CA LEU A 69 5.73 -5.78 1.86
C LEU A 69 6.23 -6.42 3.16
N ARG A 70 7.47 -6.09 3.53
CA ARG A 70 8.10 -6.52 4.78
C ARG A 70 8.52 -5.28 5.59
N PRO A 71 8.52 -5.36 6.93
CA PRO A 71 9.12 -4.33 7.76
C PRO A 71 10.57 -4.08 7.34
N GLU A 72 10.98 -2.81 7.29
CA GLU A 72 12.37 -2.43 6.99
C GLU A 72 13.27 -2.79 8.18
N PRO A 73 14.21 -3.76 8.04
CA PRO A 73 15.00 -4.26 9.16
C PRO A 73 15.76 -3.16 9.91
N GLN A 74 16.22 -2.12 9.22
CA GLN A 74 16.96 -1.02 9.85
C GLN A 74 16.08 -0.21 10.80
N ILE A 75 14.80 0.02 10.44
CA ILE A 75 13.84 0.74 11.28
C ILE A 75 13.45 -0.11 12.49
N VAL A 76 13.25 -1.41 12.29
CA VAL A 76 12.98 -2.36 13.39
C VAL A 76 14.14 -2.35 14.39
N ALA A 77 15.37 -2.50 13.91
CA ALA A 77 16.56 -2.49 14.75
C ALA A 77 16.75 -1.16 15.50
N ALA A 78 16.42 -0.03 14.88
CA ALA A 78 16.46 1.28 15.54
C ALA A 78 15.43 1.37 16.67
N ALA A 79 14.20 0.89 16.44
CA ALA A 79 13.16 0.85 17.46
C ALA A 79 13.54 -0.08 18.63
N GLU A 80 14.16 -1.23 18.36
CA GLU A 80 14.64 -2.14 19.38
C GLU A 80 15.73 -1.50 20.26
N ARG A 81 16.71 -0.83 19.66
CA ARG A 81 17.77 -0.13 20.41
C ARG A 81 17.23 0.99 21.29
N ALA A 82 16.32 1.81 20.75
CA ALA A 82 15.71 2.90 21.52
C ALA A 82 14.89 2.35 22.70
N ARG A 83 14.14 1.25 22.51
CA ARG A 83 13.41 0.57 23.59
C ARG A 83 14.36 0.06 24.67
N ALA A 84 15.47 -0.58 24.29
CA ALA A 84 16.47 -1.08 25.23
C ALA A 84 17.15 0.04 26.04
N ALA A 85 17.25 1.24 25.49
CA ALA A 85 17.75 2.43 26.17
C ALA A 85 16.71 3.12 27.08
N GLY A 86 15.52 2.54 27.26
CA GLY A 86 14.45 3.12 28.09
C GLY A 86 13.64 4.23 27.41
N ILE A 87 13.82 4.44 26.10
CA ILE A 87 13.05 5.43 25.33
C ILE A 87 11.67 4.85 25.00
N LYS A 88 10.62 5.62 25.30
CA LYS A 88 9.24 5.26 24.91
C LYS A 88 9.07 5.46 23.40
N ILE A 89 8.55 4.43 22.73
CA ILE A 89 8.31 4.43 21.28
C ILE A 89 6.86 4.08 21.02
N ALA A 90 6.26 4.76 20.05
CA ALA A 90 4.94 4.43 19.51
C ALA A 90 5.02 4.33 17.99
N MET A 91 4.18 3.48 17.40
CA MET A 91 3.94 3.48 15.96
C MET A 91 2.69 4.32 15.68
N HIS A 92 2.85 5.37 14.87
CA HIS A 92 1.73 6.12 14.34
C HIS A 92 1.52 5.68 12.89
N ARG A 93 0.35 5.14 12.57
CA ARG A 93 -0.04 4.77 11.22
C ARG A 93 -1.45 5.25 10.94
N ARG A 94 -1.74 5.60 9.69
CA ARG A 94 -3.10 5.60 9.17
C ARG A 94 -3.35 4.23 8.55
N SER A 95 -4.52 3.65 8.78
CA SER A 95 -4.90 2.38 8.13
C SER A 95 -6.26 2.53 7.48
N TRP A 96 -6.36 1.96 6.28
CA TRP A 96 -7.57 1.81 5.50
C TRP A 96 -8.05 0.36 5.69
N CYS A 97 -9.33 0.16 5.92
CA CYS A 97 -9.92 -1.16 6.02
C CYS A 97 -11.02 -1.30 4.97
N GLN A 98 -11.15 -2.48 4.35
CA GLN A 98 -12.30 -2.76 3.51
C GLN A 98 -13.48 -3.24 4.35
N PRO A 99 -14.71 -2.71 4.13
CA PRO A 99 -15.87 -3.09 4.93
C PRO A 99 -16.19 -4.60 4.93
N SER A 100 -15.80 -5.32 3.87
CA SER A 100 -16.06 -6.76 3.71
C SER A 100 -15.10 -7.68 4.49
N LEU A 101 -14.02 -7.15 5.06
CA LEU A 101 -13.02 -7.90 5.81
C LEU A 101 -12.69 -7.17 7.13
N LEU A 102 -13.42 -7.54 8.18
CA LEU A 102 -13.20 -7.21 9.60
C LEU A 102 -12.96 -5.71 9.90
N CYS A 103 -14.06 -4.98 10.07
CA CYS A 103 -14.17 -3.93 11.09
C CYS A 103 -15.16 -4.42 12.15
N ALA A 104 -14.74 -5.36 12.99
CA ALA A 104 -15.38 -5.59 14.28
C ALA A 104 -14.33 -5.20 15.32
N ASP A 105 -14.76 -4.34 16.24
CA ASP A 105 -13.97 -3.76 17.34
C ASP A 105 -13.16 -4.79 18.14
#